data_AF-A0A6N4QS12-F1
#
_entry.id   AF-A0A6N4QS12-F1
#
_cell.length_a   1.000
_cell.length_b   1.000
_cell.length_c   1.000
_cell.angle_alpha   90.00
_cell.angle_beta   90.00
_cell.angle_gamma   90.00
#
_symmetry.space_group_name_H-M   'P 1'
#
loop_
_entity.id
_entity.type
_entity.pdbx_description
1 polymer ?
#
loop_
_entity_poly.entity_id
_entity_poly.type
_entity_poly.pdbx_seq_one_letter_code
_entity_poly.pdbx_strand_id
1 'polypeptide(L)'
;MDNYFQKQSEAKKLLQSVQGITNFDAVATWDSNASDQIKILFESNFVLNNQINDLNKQLIKAKTDYQSIPFFKRLFTSKFPIRKIENQISLSKSHISENTSLAEQLQEWIDKTPDDISQAKALLVELKQIKKELTILKKEISASIRSTNQQARAKNSQIANQYFSNSKYKQIQRIGVRAEKESALRMHESEKEEVESQIIEVEKMILWIERIKNS
;
A
#
# COMPACT_ATOMS: atom_id res chain seq x y z
N MET A 1 -17.77 22.41 -1.21
CA MET A 1 -17.09 21.14 -0.84
C MET A 1 -17.62 19.97 -1.64
N ASP A 2 -18.89 19.98 -2.04
CA ASP A 2 -19.58 18.87 -2.72
C ASP A 2 -18.90 18.38 -4.01
N ASN A 3 -18.27 19.28 -4.77
CA ASN A 3 -17.57 18.92 -6.01
C ASN A 3 -16.30 18.07 -5.76
N TYR A 4 -15.59 18.25 -4.63
CA TYR A 4 -14.38 17.47 -4.33
C TYR A 4 -14.71 16.00 -4.01
N PHE A 5 -15.71 15.79 -3.16
CA PHE A 5 -16.15 14.43 -2.81
C PHE A 5 -16.74 13.71 -4.03
N GLN A 6 -17.38 14.43 -4.94
CA GLN A 6 -17.87 13.86 -6.19
C GLN A 6 -16.71 13.34 -7.05
N LYS A 7 -15.67 14.15 -7.28
CA LYS A 7 -14.49 13.76 -8.07
C LYS A 7 -13.77 12.54 -7.48
N GLN A 8 -13.60 12.50 -6.15
CA GLN A 8 -13.00 11.35 -5.48
C GLN A 8 -13.89 10.10 -5.57
N SER A 9 -15.21 10.28 -5.46
CA SER A 9 -16.19 9.18 -5.59
C SER A 9 -16.15 8.57 -6.99
N GLU A 10 -16.07 9.40 -8.03
CA GLU A 10 -15.96 8.95 -9.42
C GLU A 10 -14.67 8.17 -9.66
N ALA A 11 -13.52 8.65 -9.16
CA ALA A 11 -12.26 7.92 -9.23
C ALA A 11 -12.34 6.55 -8.52
N LYS A 12 -12.93 6.51 -7.32
CA LYS A 12 -13.13 5.26 -6.58
C LYS A 12 -14.04 4.28 -7.33
N LYS A 13 -15.09 4.77 -8.02
CA LYS A 13 -15.95 3.94 -8.86
C LYS A 13 -15.19 3.35 -10.05
N LEU A 14 -14.34 4.13 -10.72
CA LEU A 14 -13.51 3.64 -11.82
C LEU A 14 -12.53 2.55 -11.35
N LEU A 15 -11.90 2.74 -10.19
CA LEU A 15 -11.03 1.72 -9.59
C LEU A 15 -11.80 0.43 -9.25
N GLN A 16 -13.05 0.54 -8.82
CA GLN A 16 -13.89 -0.63 -8.55
C GLN A 16 -14.34 -1.33 -9.84
N SER A 17 -14.56 -0.59 -10.93
CA SER A 17 -15.07 -1.15 -12.18
C SER A 17 -14.02 -1.89 -13.00
N VAL A 18 -12.71 -1.67 -12.76
CA VAL A 18 -11.63 -2.26 -13.56
C VAL A 18 -11.69 -3.81 -13.59
N GLN A 19 -12.05 -4.42 -12.46
CA GLN A 19 -12.20 -5.87 -12.35
C GLN A 19 -13.42 -6.41 -13.12
N GLY A 20 -14.34 -5.56 -13.53
CA GLY A 20 -15.52 -5.89 -14.33
C GLY A 20 -15.28 -5.86 -15.83
N ILE A 21 -14.12 -5.39 -16.29
CA ILE A 21 -13.82 -5.26 -17.73
C ILE A 21 -13.68 -6.65 -18.38
N THR A 22 -14.41 -6.86 -19.48
CA THR A 22 -14.46 -8.16 -20.16
C THR A 22 -13.87 -8.16 -21.55
N ASN A 23 -13.67 -7.03 -22.23
CA ASN A 23 -13.14 -7.00 -23.61
C ASN A 23 -12.29 -5.73 -23.85
N PHE A 24 -11.57 -5.70 -24.97
CA PHE A 24 -10.65 -4.60 -25.32
C PHE A 24 -11.35 -3.26 -25.58
N ASP A 25 -12.59 -3.26 -26.09
CA ASP A 25 -13.36 -2.02 -26.27
C ASP A 25 -13.72 -1.38 -24.92
N ALA A 26 -14.08 -2.21 -23.94
CA ALA A 26 -14.35 -1.78 -22.58
C ALA A 26 -13.07 -1.34 -21.85
N VAL A 27 -11.92 -1.98 -22.14
CA VAL A 27 -10.59 -1.51 -21.72
C VAL A 27 -10.36 -0.09 -22.23
N ALA A 28 -10.43 0.14 -23.55
CA ALA A 28 -10.15 1.45 -24.14
C ALA A 28 -11.08 2.55 -23.60
N THR A 29 -12.36 2.21 -23.41
CA THR A 29 -13.34 3.12 -22.80
C THR A 29 -12.99 3.45 -21.35
N TRP A 30 -12.60 2.44 -20.57
CA TRP A 30 -12.20 2.62 -19.17
C TRP A 30 -10.91 3.42 -19.06
N ASP A 31 -9.88 3.13 -19.86
CA ASP A 31 -8.60 3.84 -19.87
C ASP A 31 -8.76 5.32 -20.22
N SER A 32 -9.61 5.63 -21.21
CA SER A 32 -9.95 7.02 -21.54
C SER A 32 -10.60 7.73 -20.36
N ASN A 33 -11.59 7.10 -19.71
CA ASN A 33 -12.28 7.68 -18.56
C ASN A 33 -11.34 7.84 -17.35
N ALA A 34 -10.47 6.86 -17.11
CA ALA A 34 -9.46 6.90 -16.05
C ALA A 34 -8.46 8.03 -16.28
N SER A 35 -7.95 8.16 -17.52
CA SER A 35 -7.04 9.23 -17.94
C SER A 35 -7.65 10.62 -17.75
N ASP A 36 -8.91 10.79 -18.12
CA ASP A 36 -9.61 12.06 -17.93
C ASP A 36 -9.86 12.35 -16.44
N GLN A 37 -10.18 11.34 -15.65
CA GLN A 37 -10.33 11.53 -14.21
C GLN A 37 -9.02 11.90 -13.52
N ILE A 38 -7.89 11.32 -13.95
CA ILE A 38 -6.54 11.71 -13.48
C ILE A 38 -6.30 13.20 -13.73
N LYS A 39 -6.62 13.72 -14.92
CA LYS A 39 -6.51 15.16 -15.23
C LYS A 39 -7.38 16.00 -14.29
N ILE A 40 -8.64 15.59 -14.08
CA ILE A 40 -9.59 16.29 -13.19
C ILE A 40 -9.06 16.34 -11.74
N LEU A 41 -8.42 15.27 -11.26
CA LEU A 41 -7.79 15.22 -9.94
C LEU A 41 -6.57 16.16 -9.86
N PHE A 42 -5.73 16.22 -10.89
CA PHE A 42 -4.60 17.15 -10.93
C PHE A 42 -5.02 18.61 -11.00
N GLU A 43 -6.04 18.94 -11.80
CA GLU A 43 -6.63 20.29 -11.83
C GLU A 43 -7.20 20.67 -10.46
N SER A 44 -7.87 19.72 -9.79
CA SER A 44 -8.34 19.89 -8.41
C SER A 44 -7.19 20.17 -7.45
N ASN A 45 -6.07 19.47 -7.57
CA ASN A 45 -4.88 19.69 -6.75
C ASN A 45 -4.27 21.08 -7.00
N PHE A 46 -4.25 21.55 -8.24
CA PHE A 46 -3.80 22.90 -8.57
C PHE A 46 -4.66 23.97 -7.88
N VAL A 47 -5.99 23.83 -7.93
CA VAL A 47 -6.92 24.74 -7.24
C VAL A 47 -6.71 24.73 -5.72
N LEU A 48 -6.58 23.54 -5.12
CA LEU A 48 -6.33 23.40 -3.68
C LEU A 48 -4.99 23.99 -3.26
N ASN A 49 -3.94 23.85 -4.06
CA ASN A 49 -2.63 24.47 -3.80
C ASN A 49 -2.71 26.00 -3.82
N ASN A 50 -3.43 26.57 -4.79
CA ASN A 50 -3.66 28.02 -4.82
C ASN A 50 -4.44 28.49 -3.59
N GLN A 51 -5.48 27.75 -3.19
CA GLN A 51 -6.24 28.03 -1.98
C GLN A 51 -5.36 27.94 -0.72
N ILE A 52 -4.50 26.93 -0.61
CA ILE A 52 -3.53 26.80 0.50
C ILE A 52 -2.59 28.00 0.53
N ASN A 53 -2.09 28.46 -0.62
CA ASN A 53 -1.20 29.62 -0.69
C ASN A 53 -1.89 30.89 -0.17
N ASP A 54 -3.16 31.11 -0.53
CA ASP A 54 -3.92 32.26 -0.04
C ASP A 54 -4.29 32.13 1.45
N LEU A 55 -4.65 30.93 1.91
CA LEU A 55 -4.86 30.66 3.33
C LEU A 55 -3.58 30.84 4.15
N ASN A 56 -2.40 30.49 3.60
CA ASN A 56 -1.12 30.74 4.26
C ASN A 56 -0.84 32.23 4.41
N LYS A 57 -1.11 33.06 3.38
CA LYS A 57 -1.01 34.52 3.49
C LYS A 57 -1.93 35.06 4.58
N GLN A 58 -3.19 34.59 4.62
CA GLN A 58 -4.15 34.96 5.66
C GLN A 58 -3.69 34.50 7.05
N LEU A 59 -3.10 33.31 7.16
CA LEU A 59 -2.59 32.75 8.41
C LEU A 59 -1.44 33.59 8.95
N ILE A 60 -0.49 33.99 8.09
CA ILE A 60 0.62 34.87 8.45
C ILE A 60 0.06 36.19 8.99
N LYS A 61 -0.86 36.83 8.25
CA LYS A 61 -1.51 38.08 8.68
C LYS A 61 -2.24 37.92 10.03
N ALA A 62 -3.02 36.86 10.19
CA ALA A 62 -3.74 36.59 11.45
C ALA A 62 -2.77 36.35 12.62
N LYS A 63 -1.63 35.69 12.37
CA LYS A 63 -0.57 35.48 13.38
C LYS A 63 0.15 36.79 13.73
N THR A 64 0.48 37.63 12.76
CA THR A 64 1.10 38.95 13.00
C THR A 64 0.15 39.87 13.76
N ASP A 65 -1.13 39.90 13.38
CA ASP A 65 -2.17 40.70 14.05
C ASP A 65 -2.38 40.20 15.48
N TYR A 66 -2.33 38.89 15.72
CA TYR A 66 -2.38 38.35 17.08
C TYR A 66 -1.12 38.69 17.88
N GLN A 67 0.06 38.65 17.27
CA GLN A 67 1.33 38.96 17.94
C GLN A 67 1.50 40.44 18.30
N SER A 68 0.88 41.36 17.55
CA SER A 68 0.89 42.79 17.83
C SER A 68 0.05 43.18 19.07
N ILE A 69 -0.83 42.28 19.53
CA ILE A 69 -1.62 42.47 20.75
C ILE A 69 -0.71 42.34 21.99
N PRO A 70 -0.79 43.26 22.98
CA PRO A 70 -0.04 43.14 24.24
C PRO A 70 -0.26 41.78 24.93
N PHE A 71 0.78 41.25 25.56
CA PHE A 71 0.78 39.89 26.16
C PHE A 71 -0.44 39.60 27.04
N PHE A 72 -0.79 40.51 27.97
CA PHE A 72 -1.93 40.32 28.87
C PHE A 72 -3.28 40.28 28.14
N LYS A 73 -3.44 40.99 27.02
CA LYS A 73 -4.66 40.94 26.20
C LYS A 73 -4.74 39.67 25.35
N ARG A 74 -3.60 39.10 24.94
CA ARG A 74 -3.54 37.83 24.20
C ARG A 74 -4.08 36.64 24.98
N LEU A 75 -3.95 36.64 26.31
CA LEU A 75 -4.46 35.58 27.19
C LEU A 75 -5.99 35.47 27.15
N PHE A 76 -6.69 36.58 26.87
CA PHE A 76 -8.15 36.62 26.77
C PHE A 76 -8.65 36.71 25.31
N THR A 77 -7.75 36.74 24.33
CA THR A 77 -8.10 36.81 22.90
C THR A 77 -8.16 35.41 22.30
N SER A 78 -9.27 35.07 21.66
CA SER A 78 -9.48 33.75 21.06
C SER A 78 -8.53 33.49 19.88
N LYS A 79 -7.88 32.32 19.88
CA LYS A 79 -7.09 31.79 18.74
C LYS A 79 -7.94 31.08 17.68
N PHE A 80 -9.27 31.08 17.83
CA PHE A 80 -10.20 30.41 16.93
C PHE A 80 -10.01 30.75 15.45
N PRO A 81 -9.85 32.01 15.00
CA PRO A 81 -9.67 32.31 13.58
C PRO A 81 -8.37 31.72 13.01
N ILE A 82 -7.27 31.75 13.76
CA ILE A 82 -5.99 31.13 13.37
C ILE A 82 -6.18 29.62 13.24
N ARG A 83 -6.78 28.97 14.25
CA ARG A 83 -7.05 27.52 14.22
C ARG A 83 -7.97 27.12 13.07
N LYS A 84 -8.98 27.94 12.75
CA LYS A 84 -9.89 27.69 11.62
C LYS A 84 -9.13 27.67 10.28
N ILE A 85 -8.22 28.62 10.07
CA ILE A 85 -7.38 28.68 8.86
C ILE A 85 -6.42 27.48 8.83
N GLU A 86 -5.76 27.16 9.95
CA GLU A 86 -4.87 25.98 10.05
C GLU A 86 -5.61 24.68 9.72
N ASN A 87 -6.83 24.51 10.23
CA ASN A 87 -7.68 23.36 9.93
C ASN A 87 -8.04 23.30 8.44
N GLN A 88 -8.38 24.44 7.80
CA GLN A 88 -8.69 24.47 6.37
C GLN A 88 -7.48 24.12 5.50
N ILE A 89 -6.28 24.58 5.88
CA ILE A 89 -5.03 24.18 5.21
C ILE A 89 -4.80 22.69 5.36
N SER A 90 -4.94 22.16 6.58
CA SER A 90 -4.77 20.72 6.86
C SER A 90 -5.73 19.86 6.04
N LEU A 91 -7.02 20.23 6.01
CA LEU A 91 -8.03 19.54 5.21
C LEU A 91 -7.69 19.59 3.72
N SER A 92 -7.28 20.75 3.20
CA SER A 92 -6.91 20.89 1.78
C SER A 92 -5.70 20.01 1.42
N LYS A 93 -4.69 19.93 2.30
CA LYS A 93 -3.54 19.03 2.13
C LYS A 93 -3.93 17.56 2.15
N SER A 94 -4.86 17.18 3.04
CA SER A 94 -5.40 15.82 3.09
C SER A 94 -6.08 15.44 1.77
N HIS A 95 -6.88 16.35 1.20
CA HIS A 95 -7.54 16.11 -0.09
C HIS A 95 -6.53 16.01 -1.24
N ILE A 96 -5.47 16.84 -1.26
CA ILE A 96 -4.40 16.71 -2.25
C ILE A 96 -3.75 15.31 -2.16
N SER A 97 -3.40 14.87 -0.95
CA SER A 97 -2.78 13.55 -0.75
C SER A 97 -3.68 12.42 -1.23
N GLU A 98 -4.99 12.48 -0.94
CA GLU A 98 -5.95 11.48 -1.38
C GLU A 98 -6.12 11.50 -2.91
N ASN A 99 -6.24 12.68 -3.52
CA ASN A 99 -6.35 12.82 -4.97
C ASN A 99 -5.11 12.27 -5.69
N THR A 100 -3.91 12.56 -5.17
CA THR A 100 -2.67 12.02 -5.72
C THR A 100 -2.64 10.51 -5.63
N SER A 101 -3.00 9.94 -4.47
CA SER A 101 -3.06 8.49 -4.29
C SER A 101 -4.07 7.81 -5.23
N LEU A 102 -5.23 8.42 -5.46
CA LEU A 102 -6.23 7.91 -6.41
C LEU A 102 -5.74 8.00 -7.86
N ALA A 103 -5.07 9.09 -8.23
CA ALA A 103 -4.50 9.26 -9.56
C ALA A 103 -3.38 8.24 -9.84
N GLU A 104 -2.51 7.99 -8.86
CA GLU A 104 -1.47 6.97 -8.94
C GLU A 104 -2.05 5.57 -9.12
N GLN A 105 -3.09 5.21 -8.35
CA GLN A 105 -3.77 3.92 -8.49
C GLN A 105 -4.42 3.78 -9.87
N LEU A 106 -5.07 4.83 -10.39
CA LEU A 106 -5.66 4.79 -11.73
C LEU A 106 -4.58 4.62 -12.80
N GLN A 107 -3.46 5.33 -12.68
CA GLN A 107 -2.35 5.22 -13.61
C GLN A 107 -1.73 3.82 -13.59
N GLU A 108 -1.53 3.25 -12.40
CA GLU A 108 -1.01 1.89 -12.25
C GLU A 108 -1.91 0.85 -12.95
N TRP A 109 -3.23 1.04 -12.91
CA TRP A 109 -4.15 0.17 -13.63
C TRP A 109 -4.13 0.40 -15.14
N ILE A 110 -4.03 1.64 -15.62
CA ILE A 110 -3.84 1.94 -17.05
C ILE A 110 -2.59 1.21 -17.55
N ASP A 111 -1.47 1.33 -16.83
CA ASP A 111 -0.19 0.72 -17.24
C ASP A 111 -0.24 -0.83 -17.26
N LYS A 112 -1.13 -1.44 -16.46
CA LYS A 112 -1.31 -2.89 -16.37
C LYS A 112 -2.38 -3.44 -17.31
N THR A 113 -3.13 -2.58 -17.99
CA THR A 113 -4.24 -2.98 -18.85
C THR A 113 -3.73 -3.14 -20.29
N PRO A 114 -3.90 -4.31 -20.93
CA PRO A 114 -3.44 -4.50 -22.29
C PRO A 114 -4.40 -3.86 -23.30
N ASP A 115 -3.86 -3.07 -24.23
CA ASP A 115 -4.66 -2.41 -25.28
C ASP A 115 -5.17 -3.39 -26.35
N ASP A 116 -4.42 -4.46 -26.59
CA ASP A 116 -4.68 -5.41 -27.67
C ASP A 116 -4.29 -6.86 -27.34
N ILE A 117 -4.65 -7.78 -28.25
CA ILE A 117 -4.39 -9.22 -28.11
C ILE A 117 -2.87 -9.53 -28.06
N SER A 118 -2.05 -8.75 -28.76
CA SER A 118 -0.59 -8.95 -28.80
C SER A 118 0.02 -8.60 -27.44
N GLN A 119 -0.31 -7.42 -26.91
CA GLN A 119 0.09 -6.97 -25.58
C GLN A 119 -0.44 -7.93 -24.50
N ALA A 120 -1.70 -8.35 -24.58
CA ALA A 120 -2.28 -9.31 -23.64
C ALA A 120 -1.51 -10.64 -23.63
N LYS A 121 -1.07 -11.13 -24.79
CA LYS A 121 -0.23 -12.35 -24.87
C LYS A 121 1.14 -12.14 -24.25
N ALA A 122 1.80 -11.02 -24.52
CA ALA A 122 3.09 -10.69 -23.93
C ALA A 122 3.01 -10.60 -22.40
N LEU A 123 2.03 -9.85 -21.89
CA LEU A 123 1.80 -9.68 -20.46
C LEU A 123 1.47 -11.01 -19.77
N LEU A 124 0.71 -11.90 -20.41
CA LEU A 124 0.45 -13.24 -19.87
C LEU A 124 1.71 -14.11 -19.77
N VAL A 125 2.66 -13.96 -20.69
CA VAL A 125 3.95 -14.68 -20.61
C VAL A 125 4.76 -14.18 -19.43
N GLU A 126 4.85 -12.85 -19.26
CA GLU A 126 5.55 -12.22 -18.15
C GLU A 126 4.94 -12.60 -16.80
N LEU A 127 3.61 -12.50 -16.64
CA LEU A 127 2.92 -12.86 -15.41
C LEU A 127 3.08 -14.35 -15.07
N LYS A 128 3.07 -15.24 -16.07
CA LYS A 128 3.31 -16.68 -15.86
C LYS A 128 4.76 -16.94 -15.42
N GLN A 129 5.72 -16.18 -15.93
CA GLN A 129 7.11 -16.25 -15.51
C GLN A 129 7.28 -15.74 -14.06
N ILE A 130 6.72 -14.58 -13.73
CA ILE A 130 6.72 -14.03 -12.36
C ILE A 130 6.09 -15.03 -11.37
N LYS A 131 4.93 -15.60 -11.71
CA LYS A 131 4.28 -16.65 -10.90
C LYS A 131 5.22 -17.83 -10.64
N LYS A 132 5.96 -18.27 -11.66
CA LYS A 132 6.92 -19.38 -11.54
C LYS A 132 8.05 -19.02 -10.60
N GLU A 133 8.61 -17.81 -10.71
CA GLU A 133 9.67 -17.31 -9.83
C GLU A 133 9.21 -17.21 -8.37
N LEU A 134 8.04 -16.61 -8.12
CA LEU A 134 7.44 -16.56 -6.78
C LEU A 134 7.17 -17.96 -6.20
N THR A 135 6.75 -18.90 -7.04
CA THR A 135 6.54 -20.30 -6.62
C THR A 135 7.85 -20.98 -6.23
N ILE A 136 8.96 -20.67 -6.92
CA ILE A 136 10.29 -21.16 -6.56
C ILE A 136 10.72 -20.53 -5.23
N LEU A 137 10.60 -19.22 -5.10
CA LEU A 137 10.94 -18.50 -3.86
C LEU A 137 10.16 -19.04 -2.65
N LYS A 138 8.86 -19.28 -2.81
CA LYS A 138 8.02 -19.94 -1.78
C LYS A 138 8.56 -21.31 -1.36
N LYS A 139 9.04 -22.11 -2.32
CA LYS A 139 9.64 -23.42 -2.04
C LYS A 139 10.96 -23.28 -1.29
N GLU A 140 11.78 -22.29 -1.64
CA GLU A 140 13.04 -21.98 -0.96
C GLU A 140 12.80 -21.55 0.49
N ILE A 141 11.88 -20.61 0.72
CA ILE A 141 11.48 -20.19 2.09
C ILE A 141 10.96 -21.39 2.89
N SER A 142 10.14 -22.24 2.27
CA SER A 142 9.64 -23.47 2.91
C SER A 142 10.78 -24.45 3.24
N ALA A 143 11.81 -24.54 2.41
CA ALA A 143 13.00 -25.35 2.67
C ALA A 143 13.82 -24.76 3.83
N SER A 144 13.98 -23.44 3.90
CA SER A 144 14.63 -22.75 5.03
C SER A 144 13.90 -22.99 6.35
N ILE A 145 12.57 -22.86 6.36
CA ILE A 145 11.73 -23.20 7.52
C ILE A 145 11.95 -24.66 7.96
N ARG A 146 12.00 -25.60 7.01
CA ARG A 146 12.27 -27.02 7.31
C ARG A 146 13.67 -27.21 7.89
N SER A 147 14.67 -26.55 7.33
CA SER A 147 16.06 -26.58 7.82
C SER A 147 16.16 -26.07 9.26
N THR A 148 15.58 -24.91 9.57
CA THR A 148 15.53 -24.36 10.94
C THR A 148 14.86 -25.33 11.91
N ASN A 149 13.76 -25.96 11.50
CA ASN A 149 13.09 -26.98 12.30
C ASN A 149 13.96 -28.22 12.53
N GLN A 150 14.68 -28.70 11.52
CA GLN A 150 15.60 -29.83 11.64
C GLN A 150 16.79 -29.49 12.55
N GLN A 151 17.38 -28.31 12.43
CA GLN A 151 18.47 -27.84 13.30
C GLN A 151 18.01 -27.76 14.76
N ALA A 152 16.83 -27.20 15.03
CA ALA A 152 16.27 -27.16 16.37
C ALA A 152 16.01 -28.56 16.95
N ARG A 153 15.54 -29.51 16.13
CA ARG A 153 15.39 -30.93 16.53
C ARG A 153 16.74 -31.58 16.85
N ALA A 154 17.76 -31.36 16.01
CA ALA A 154 19.11 -31.86 16.22
C ALA A 154 19.71 -31.32 17.53
N LYS A 155 19.64 -29.99 17.75
CA LYS A 155 20.07 -29.35 19.01
C LYS A 155 19.35 -29.94 20.23
N ASN A 156 18.03 -30.12 20.16
CA ASN A 156 17.25 -30.72 21.25
C ASN A 156 17.64 -32.18 21.52
N SER A 157 17.93 -32.97 20.49
CA SER A 157 18.42 -34.34 20.61
C SER A 157 19.82 -34.38 21.26
N GLN A 158 20.73 -33.49 20.85
CA GLN A 158 22.04 -33.34 21.48
C GLN A 158 21.94 -33.00 22.97
N ILE A 159 21.06 -32.06 23.34
CA ILE A 159 20.80 -31.71 24.76
C ILE A 159 20.28 -32.93 25.54
N ALA A 160 19.40 -33.73 24.93
CA ALA A 160 18.87 -34.93 25.59
C ALA A 160 19.98 -35.94 25.92
N ASN A 161 20.92 -36.14 24.98
CA ASN A 161 21.99 -37.13 25.06
C ASN A 161 23.22 -36.70 25.87
N GLN A 162 23.23 -35.50 26.49
CA GLN A 162 24.32 -35.09 27.38
C GLN A 162 24.35 -35.93 28.66
N TYR A 163 25.45 -36.66 28.86
CA TYR A 163 25.62 -37.61 29.98
C TYR A 163 25.86 -36.95 31.35
N PHE A 164 26.26 -35.68 31.40
CA PHE A 164 26.70 -35.01 32.64
C PHE A 164 25.95 -33.71 32.99
N SER A 165 24.73 -33.51 32.48
CA SER A 165 23.93 -32.32 32.80
C SER A 165 22.70 -32.64 33.65
N ASN A 166 22.50 -31.86 34.72
CA ASN A 166 21.30 -31.89 35.56
C ASN A 166 20.06 -31.47 34.71
N SER A 167 18.92 -32.10 34.96
CA SER A 167 17.62 -31.86 34.31
C SER A 167 17.26 -30.37 34.19
N LYS A 168 17.48 -29.57 35.25
CA LYS A 168 17.20 -28.12 35.22
C LYS A 168 18.04 -27.37 34.17
N TYR A 169 19.29 -27.76 34.00
CA TYR A 169 20.18 -27.14 33.02
C TYR A 169 19.78 -27.53 31.59
N LYS A 170 19.43 -28.81 31.36
CA LYS A 170 18.87 -29.26 30.06
C LYS A 170 17.59 -28.51 29.70
N GLN A 171 16.74 -28.19 30.68
CA GLN A 171 15.53 -27.40 30.45
C GLN A 171 15.84 -25.97 30.00
N ILE A 172 16.79 -25.29 30.63
CA ILE A 172 17.21 -23.94 30.22
C ILE A 172 17.76 -23.95 28.79
N GLN A 173 18.59 -24.94 28.43
CA GLN A 173 19.10 -25.07 27.07
C GLN A 173 17.99 -25.29 26.03
N ARG A 174 16.98 -26.11 26.34
CA ARG A 174 15.80 -26.31 25.46
C ARG A 174 14.98 -25.04 25.28
N ILE A 175 14.86 -24.21 26.32
CA ILE A 175 14.20 -22.91 26.23
C ILE A 175 14.99 -21.99 25.28
N GLY A 176 16.32 -21.96 25.40
CA GLY A 176 17.19 -21.21 24.49
C GLY A 176 17.01 -21.64 23.03
N VAL A 177 17.03 -22.96 22.75
CA VAL A 177 16.79 -23.50 21.40
C VAL A 177 15.40 -23.13 20.87
N ARG A 178 14.37 -23.10 21.73
CA ARG A 178 13.03 -22.67 21.34
C ARG A 178 13.00 -21.19 20.95
N ALA A 179 13.60 -20.32 21.77
CA ALA A 179 13.65 -18.89 21.49
C ALA A 179 14.43 -18.59 20.20
N GLU A 180 15.57 -19.25 19.98
CA GLU A 180 16.34 -19.16 18.72
C GLU A 180 15.51 -19.61 17.52
N LYS A 181 14.81 -20.75 17.64
CA LYS A 181 13.94 -21.27 16.59
C LYS A 181 12.81 -20.29 16.27
N GLU A 182 12.10 -19.81 17.28
CA GLU A 182 10.96 -18.89 17.09
C GLU A 182 11.40 -17.58 16.44
N SER A 183 12.54 -17.03 16.87
CA SER A 183 13.13 -15.84 16.25
C SER A 183 13.45 -16.06 14.77
N ALA A 184 14.10 -17.17 14.44
CA ALA A 184 14.48 -17.50 13.07
C ALA A 184 13.28 -17.84 12.17
N LEU A 185 12.21 -18.44 12.72
CA LEU A 185 11.02 -18.78 11.95
C LEU A 185 10.17 -17.55 11.61
N ARG A 186 10.07 -16.59 12.52
CA ARG A 186 9.19 -15.43 12.35
C ARG A 186 9.46 -14.63 11.07
N MET A 187 10.72 -14.45 10.71
CA MET A 187 11.10 -13.73 9.48
C MET A 187 10.62 -14.50 8.25
N HIS A 188 10.88 -15.80 8.19
CA HIS A 188 10.49 -16.64 7.06
C HIS A 188 8.97 -16.85 6.95
N GLU A 189 8.24 -16.87 8.06
CA GLU A 189 6.78 -16.96 8.05
C GLU A 189 6.16 -15.70 7.44
N SER A 190 6.65 -14.52 7.84
CA SER A 190 6.23 -13.23 7.25
C SER A 190 6.56 -13.14 5.76
N GLU A 191 7.78 -13.50 5.36
CA GLU A 191 8.20 -13.52 3.95
C GLU A 191 7.35 -14.49 3.13
N LYS A 192 7.01 -15.65 3.69
CA LYS A 192 6.18 -16.64 3.00
C LYS A 192 4.76 -16.12 2.78
N GLU A 193 4.16 -15.47 3.78
CA GLU A 193 2.82 -14.88 3.66
C GLU A 193 2.77 -13.76 2.61
N GLU A 194 3.83 -12.94 2.53
CA GLU A 194 3.96 -11.91 1.51
C GLU A 194 4.05 -12.51 0.10
N VAL A 195 4.91 -13.52 -0.10
CA VAL A 195 5.04 -14.22 -1.39
C VAL A 195 3.74 -14.94 -1.77
N GLU A 196 3.03 -15.54 -0.81
CA GLU A 196 1.73 -16.16 -1.06
C GLU A 196 0.68 -15.14 -1.52
N SER A 197 0.68 -13.95 -0.92
CA SER A 197 -0.21 -12.86 -1.32
C SER A 197 0.09 -12.38 -2.75
N GLN A 198 1.37 -12.19 -3.08
CA GLN A 198 1.80 -11.81 -4.43
C GLN A 198 1.41 -12.87 -5.48
N ILE A 199 1.54 -14.16 -5.16
CA ILE A 199 1.09 -15.24 -6.08
C ILE A 199 -0.41 -15.12 -6.37
N ILE A 200 -1.23 -14.89 -5.35
CA ILE A 200 -2.68 -14.76 -5.50
C ILE A 200 -3.03 -13.54 -6.37
N GLU A 201 -2.32 -12.42 -6.21
CA GLU A 201 -2.51 -11.22 -7.02
C GLU A 201 -2.16 -11.46 -8.49
N VAL A 202 -1.02 -12.09 -8.76
CA VAL A 202 -0.60 -12.45 -10.12
C VAL A 202 -1.61 -13.42 -10.75
N GLU A 203 -2.11 -14.40 -10.01
CA GLU A 203 -3.14 -15.32 -10.49
C GLU A 203 -4.44 -14.60 -10.86
N LYS A 204 -4.90 -13.65 -10.04
CA LYS A 204 -6.07 -12.82 -10.35
C LYS A 204 -5.86 -12.03 -11.64
N MET A 205 -4.69 -11.44 -11.83
CA MET A 205 -4.36 -10.69 -13.05
C MET A 205 -4.31 -11.59 -14.29
N ILE A 206 -3.70 -12.78 -14.19
CA ILE A 206 -3.70 -13.76 -15.27
C ILE A 206 -5.13 -14.10 -15.69
N LEU A 207 -6.00 -14.45 -14.74
CA LEU A 207 -7.39 -14.81 -15.03
C LEU A 207 -8.16 -13.65 -15.65
N TRP A 208 -7.94 -12.43 -15.16
CA TRP A 208 -8.56 -11.22 -15.67
C TRP A 208 -8.15 -10.95 -17.12
N ILE A 209 -6.85 -11.00 -17.45
CA ILE A 209 -6.37 -10.80 -18.83
C ILE A 209 -6.82 -11.94 -19.75
N GLU A 210 -6.82 -13.19 -19.28
CA GLU A 210 -7.32 -14.33 -20.06
C GLU A 210 -8.80 -14.16 -20.39
N ARG A 211 -9.60 -13.59 -19.50
CA ARG A 211 -11.00 -13.24 -19.79
C ARG A 211 -11.13 -12.18 -20.87
N ILE A 212 -10.35 -11.09 -20.78
CA ILE A 212 -10.36 -10.01 -21.79
C ILE A 212 -9.99 -10.54 -23.16
N LYS A 213 -8.93 -11.34 -23.23
CA LYS A 213 -8.42 -11.94 -24.46
C LYS A 213 -9.41 -12.88 -25.14
N ASN A 214 -10.24 -13.59 -24.37
CA ASN A 214 -11.14 -14.62 -24.88
C ASN A 214 -12.57 -14.13 -25.15
N SER A 215 -12.83 -12.84 -24.91
CA SER A 215 -14.13 -12.20 -25.17
C SER A 215 -14.17 -11.55 -26.54
#